data_AF-A0A932L549-F1
#
_entry.id   AF-A0A932L549-F1
#
_cell.length_a   1.000
_cell.length_b   1.000
_cell.length_c   1.000
_cell.angle_alpha   90.00
_cell.angle_beta   90.00
_cell.angle_gamma   90.00
#
_symmetry.space_group_name_H-M   'P 1'
#
loop_
_entity.id
_entity.type
_entity.pdbx_description
1 polymer ?
#
loop_
_entity_poly.entity_id
_entity_poly.type
_entity_poly.pdbx_seq_one_letter_code
_entity_poly.pdbx_strand_id
1 'polypeptide(L)'
;PADQAVAALLDDLAARGLLAETLVICMGEFGRTPKINRYAGRDHWPHVQSILLAGAGIRGGSVYGASDKTGAYPADSPVSPPDLVATILYLLGVPPDLELRNRTDQPLRACEGTPIRELVV
;
A
#
# COMPACT_ATOMS: atom_id res chain seq x y z
N PRO A 1 4.39 -6.95 18.63
CA PRO A 1 2.98 -7.40 18.72
C PRO A 1 2.19 -7.19 17.43
N ALA A 2 2.35 -6.06 16.72
CA ALA A 2 1.67 -5.85 15.44
C ALA A 2 2.08 -6.88 14.38
N ASP A 3 3.37 -7.18 14.30
CA ASP A 3 3.97 -8.22 13.46
C ASP A 3 3.35 -9.61 13.71
N GLN A 4 3.23 -10.01 14.98
CA GLN A 4 2.62 -11.28 15.36
C GLN A 4 1.12 -11.35 15.01
N ALA A 5 0.39 -10.25 15.20
CA ALA A 5 -1.03 -10.18 14.87
C ALA A 5 -1.27 -10.26 13.35
N VAL A 6 -0.45 -9.57 12.56
CA VAL A 6 -0.51 -9.64 11.08
C VAL A 6 -0.17 -11.05 10.61
N ALA A 7 0.88 -11.68 11.15
CA ALA A 7 1.24 -13.04 10.80
C ALA A 7 0.10 -14.03 11.10
N ALA A 8 -0.48 -13.97 12.31
CA ALA A 8 -1.60 -14.83 12.69
C ALA A 8 -2.83 -14.65 11.78
N LEU A 9 -3.15 -13.41 11.40
CA LEU A 9 -4.24 -13.14 10.45
C LEU A 9 -3.99 -13.79 9.09
N LEU A 10 -2.77 -13.66 8.55
CA LEU A 10 -2.42 -14.24 7.26
C LEU A 10 -2.46 -15.77 7.30
N ASP A 11 -1.95 -16.39 8.36
CA ASP A 11 -1.99 -17.84 8.56
C ASP A 11 -3.44 -18.34 8.64
N ASP A 12 -4.30 -17.65 9.39
CA ASP A 12 -5.72 -18.01 9.52
C ASP A 12 -6.48 -17.90 8.19
N LEU A 13 -6.24 -16.83 7.42
CA LEU A 13 -6.84 -16.66 6.09
C LEU A 13 -6.35 -17.74 5.12
N ALA A 14 -5.06 -18.08 5.16
CA ALA A 14 -4.48 -19.12 4.33
C ALA A 14 -5.04 -20.51 4.68
N ALA A 15 -5.09 -20.86 5.96
CA ALA A 15 -5.61 -22.13 6.45
C ALA A 15 -7.09 -22.36 6.09
N ARG A 16 -7.86 -21.26 5.95
CA ARG A 16 -9.27 -21.29 5.54
C ARG A 16 -9.47 -21.18 4.03
N GLY A 17 -8.41 -21.04 3.24
CA GLY A 17 -8.48 -20.84 1.79
C GLY A 17 -8.99 -19.46 1.37
N LEU A 18 -9.14 -18.51 2.29
CA LEU A 18 -9.70 -17.18 2.06
C LEU A 18 -8.65 -16.16 1.57
N LEU A 19 -7.37 -16.44 1.79
CA LEU A 19 -6.29 -15.50 1.41
C LEU A 19 -6.25 -15.24 -0.10
N ALA A 20 -6.64 -16.21 -0.92
CA ALA A 20 -6.63 -16.08 -2.37
C ALA A 20 -7.64 -15.03 -2.90
N GLU A 21 -8.69 -14.73 -2.14
CA GLU A 21 -9.75 -13.78 -2.48
C GLU A 21 -9.79 -12.54 -1.56
N THR A 22 -8.92 -12.48 -0.56
CA THR A 22 -8.85 -11.39 0.41
C THR A 22 -7.57 -10.58 0.24
N LEU A 23 -7.69 -9.29 -0.07
CA LEU A 23 -6.56 -8.37 -0.03
C LEU A 23 -6.34 -7.88 1.40
N VAL A 24 -5.17 -8.18 1.96
CA VAL A 24 -4.73 -7.65 3.26
C VAL A 24 -3.74 -6.52 3.01
N ILE A 25 -4.02 -5.35 3.60
CA ILE A 25 -3.18 -4.16 3.55
C ILE A 25 -2.81 -3.78 4.97
N CYS A 26 -1.52 -3.83 5.30
CA CYS A 26 -1.00 -3.33 6.56
C CYS A 26 -0.19 -2.06 6.28
N MET A 27 -0.74 -0.91 6.68
CA MET A 27 -0.13 0.41 6.48
C MET A 27 -0.36 1.32 7.68
N GLY A 28 0.52 2.31 7.85
CA GLY A 28 0.30 3.43 8.75
C GLY A 28 -0.22 4.66 7.99
N GLU A 29 -0.41 5.76 8.71
CA GLU A 29 -0.74 7.05 8.09
C GLU A 29 0.50 7.73 7.50
N PHE A 30 1.62 7.68 8.24
CA PHE A 30 2.89 8.33 7.89
C PHE A 30 4.06 7.48 8.34
N GLY A 31 5.20 7.70 7.67
CA GLY A 31 6.49 7.25 8.19
C GLY A 31 6.97 8.11 9.36
N ARG A 32 8.22 7.90 9.73
CA ARG A 32 8.88 8.58 10.84
C ARG A 32 10.23 9.13 10.40
N THR A 33 10.63 10.27 10.97
CA THR A 33 11.92 10.87 10.64
C THR A 33 13.04 9.86 10.87
N PRO A 34 14.05 9.78 9.97
CA PRO A 34 15.16 8.85 10.13
C PRO A 34 16.11 9.24 11.28
N LYS A 35 16.11 10.51 11.67
CA LYS A 35 16.82 11.02 12.85
C LYS A 35 15.92 11.00 14.09
N ILE A 36 16.51 10.65 15.22
CA ILE A 36 15.92 10.79 16.55
C ILE A 36 15.93 12.28 16.93
N ASN A 37 14.80 12.77 17.43
CA ASN A 37 14.63 14.17 17.83
C ASN A 37 15.18 14.42 19.25
N ARG A 38 15.16 15.68 19.70
CA ARG A 38 15.66 16.08 21.04
C ARG A 38 14.89 15.46 22.22
N TYR A 39 13.74 14.83 21.95
CA TYR A 39 12.86 14.19 22.93
C TYR A 39 12.97 12.66 22.90
N ALA A 40 14.02 12.11 22.29
CA ALA A 40 14.22 10.66 22.12
C ALA A 40 13.11 9.94 21.32
N GLY A 41 12.37 10.69 20.48
CA GLY A 41 11.35 10.16 19.58
C GLY A 41 11.72 10.33 18.10
N ARG A 42 10.76 10.03 17.22
CA ARG A 42 10.81 10.36 15.79
C ARG A 42 9.55 11.13 15.41
N ASP A 43 9.69 12.14 14.56
CA ASP A 43 8.60 13.02 14.19
C ASP A 43 7.76 12.44 13.04
N HIS A 44 6.62 13.09 12.75
CA HIS A 44 5.79 12.78 11.58
C HIS A 44 6.57 13.02 10.29
N TRP A 45 6.56 12.03 9.39
CA TRP A 45 7.32 12.10 8.15
C TRP A 45 6.53 11.50 6.99
N PRO A 46 5.82 12.32 6.20
CA PRO A 46 4.93 11.84 5.13
C PRO A 46 5.67 11.41 3.86
N HIS A 47 6.98 11.62 3.79
CA HIS A 47 7.74 11.44 2.55
C HIS A 47 8.01 9.98 2.19
N VAL A 48 8.07 9.06 3.16
CA VAL A 48 8.35 7.64 2.90
C VAL A 48 7.76 6.76 4.00
N GLN A 49 7.18 5.62 3.61
CA GLN A 49 6.74 4.57 4.53
C GLN A 49 6.81 3.21 3.83
N SER A 50 6.70 2.13 4.60
CA SER A 50 6.57 0.77 4.09
C SER A 50 5.12 0.30 4.24
N ILE A 51 4.60 -0.36 3.21
CA ILE A 51 3.25 -0.93 3.18
C ILE A 51 3.38 -2.41 2.84
N LEU A 52 2.70 -3.26 3.60
CA LEU A 52 2.64 -4.69 3.34
C LEU A 52 1.32 -5.01 2.64
N LEU A 53 1.42 -5.76 1.54
CA LEU A 53 0.29 -6.30 0.78
C LEU A 53 0.37 -7.82 0.76
N ALA A 54 -0.76 -8.50 0.89
CA ALA A 54 -0.86 -9.95 0.78
C ALA A 54 -2.24 -10.41 0.31
N GLY A 55 -2.30 -11.57 -0.35
CA GLY A 55 -3.54 -12.16 -0.83
C GLY A 55 -4.09 -11.51 -2.09
N ALA A 56 -5.28 -11.96 -2.54
CA ALA A 56 -5.99 -11.43 -3.71
C ALA A 56 -5.13 -11.17 -4.97
N GLY A 57 -4.25 -12.12 -5.33
CA GLY A 57 -3.39 -11.99 -6.52
C GLY A 57 -2.10 -11.18 -6.31
N ILE A 58 -1.77 -10.77 -5.09
CA ILE A 58 -0.46 -10.19 -4.80
C ILE A 58 0.63 -11.27 -4.87
N ARG A 59 1.73 -10.95 -5.57
CA ARG A 59 2.94 -11.77 -5.63
C ARG A 59 3.62 -11.80 -4.27
N GLY A 60 3.57 -12.95 -3.59
CA GLY A 60 4.27 -13.15 -2.32
C GLY A 60 5.81 -13.14 -2.47
N GLY A 61 6.52 -12.81 -1.38
CA GLY A 61 7.98 -12.87 -1.33
C GLY A 61 8.72 -11.79 -2.13
N SER A 62 8.01 -10.79 -2.66
CA SER A 62 8.61 -9.66 -3.37
C SER A 62 8.77 -8.42 -2.49
N VAL A 63 9.78 -7.62 -2.79
CA VAL A 63 9.95 -6.25 -2.30
C VAL A 63 9.95 -5.33 -3.52
N TYR A 64 9.20 -4.24 -3.47
CA TYR A 64 9.11 -3.27 -4.56
C TYR A 64 9.50 -1.87 -4.06
N GLY A 65 10.48 -1.27 -4.74
CA GLY A 65 11.04 0.02 -4.40
C GLY A 65 11.95 0.00 -3.16
N ALA A 66 12.57 1.14 -2.90
CA ALA A 66 13.44 1.34 -1.75
C ALA A 66 13.49 2.82 -1.34
N SER A 67 13.76 3.08 -0.07
CA SER A 67 14.13 4.42 0.40
C SER A 67 15.58 4.74 0.06
N ASP A 68 15.96 6.01 0.20
CA ASP A 68 17.36 6.41 0.23
C ASP A 68 18.12 5.75 1.38
N LYS A 69 19.45 5.87 1.34
CA LYS A 69 20.37 5.30 2.35
C LYS A 69 20.07 5.70 3.80
N THR A 70 19.34 6.80 4.00
CA THR A 70 18.97 7.31 5.31
C THR A 70 17.56 6.94 5.73
N GLY A 71 16.72 6.42 4.82
CA GLY A 71 15.31 6.20 5.07
C GLY A 71 14.47 7.47 5.07
N ALA A 72 14.91 8.54 4.39
CA ALA A 72 14.21 9.83 4.40
C ALA A 72 13.23 9.98 3.23
N TYR A 73 13.60 9.52 2.03
CA TYR A 73 12.80 9.68 0.82
C TYR A 73 12.79 8.38 0.00
N PRO A 74 11.81 8.17 -0.89
CA PRO A 74 11.86 7.11 -1.88
C PRO A 74 13.04 7.36 -2.84
N ALA A 75 13.81 6.32 -3.15
CA ALA A 75 14.97 6.41 -4.06
C ALA A 75 14.86 5.47 -5.26
N ASP A 76 14.23 4.31 -5.09
CA ASP A 76 13.98 3.35 -6.15
C ASP A 76 12.48 3.05 -6.25
N SER A 77 11.96 3.01 -7.47
CA SER A 77 10.54 2.80 -7.82
C SER A 77 9.55 3.51 -6.88
N PRO A 78 9.53 4.86 -6.84
CA PRO A 78 8.62 5.61 -5.97
C PRO A 78 7.16 5.30 -6.27
N VAL A 79 6.37 5.09 -5.22
CA VAL A 79 4.94 4.81 -5.29
C VAL A 79 4.18 5.97 -4.64
N SER A 80 3.22 6.53 -5.35
CA SER A 80 2.32 7.54 -4.79
C SER A 80 1.06 6.90 -4.17
N PRO A 81 0.34 7.60 -3.27
CA PRO A 81 -0.93 7.08 -2.75
C PRO A 81 -1.97 6.73 -3.84
N PRO A 82 -2.13 7.54 -4.91
CA PRO A 82 -2.94 7.14 -6.05
C PRO A 82 -2.52 5.80 -6.69
N ASP A 83 -1.22 5.50 -6.82
CA ASP A 83 -0.77 4.23 -7.43
C ASP A 83 -1.14 3.02 -6.58
N LEU A 84 -1.09 3.15 -5.25
CA LEU A 84 -1.58 2.13 -4.33
C LEU A 84 -3.09 1.92 -4.51
N VAL A 85 -3.88 2.99 -4.56
CA VAL A 85 -5.33 2.92 -4.78
C VAL A 85 -5.64 2.29 -6.14
N ALA A 86 -4.94 2.68 -7.19
CA ALA A 86 -5.09 2.10 -8.52
C ALA A 86 -4.79 0.58 -8.51
N THR A 87 -3.78 0.15 -7.75
CA THR A 87 -3.47 -1.28 -7.56
C THR A 87 -4.62 -2.03 -6.88
N ILE A 88 -5.22 -1.44 -5.83
CA ILE A 88 -6.39 -2.02 -5.14
C ILE A 88 -7.58 -2.14 -6.09
N LEU A 89 -7.89 -1.07 -6.83
CA LEU A 89 -8.99 -1.05 -7.80
C LEU A 89 -8.78 -2.07 -8.92
N TYR A 90 -7.53 -2.21 -9.39
CA TYR A 90 -7.17 -3.23 -10.37
C TYR A 90 -7.45 -4.65 -9.87
N LEU A 91 -7.08 -4.97 -8.63
CA LEU A 91 -7.35 -6.28 -8.02
C LEU A 91 -8.85 -6.54 -7.79
N LEU A 92 -9.64 -5.48 -7.59
CA LEU A 92 -11.10 -5.54 -7.52
C LEU A 92 -11.78 -5.66 -8.90
N GLY A 93 -11.03 -5.61 -10.00
CA GLY A 93 -11.57 -5.62 -11.36
C GLY A 93 -12.28 -4.32 -11.76
N VAL A 94 -12.01 -3.22 -11.05
CA VAL A 94 -12.57 -1.91 -11.36
C VAL A 94 -11.83 -1.31 -12.56
N PRO A 95 -12.55 -0.84 -13.60
CA PRO A 95 -11.90 -0.28 -14.78
C PRO A 95 -11.16 1.03 -14.45
N PRO A 96 -9.96 1.25 -15.02
CA PRO A 96 -9.11 2.41 -14.68
C PRO A 96 -9.67 3.75 -15.19
N ASP A 97 -10.59 3.71 -16.14
CA ASP A 97 -11.31 4.86 -16.70
C ASP A 97 -12.67 5.09 -16.05
N LEU A 98 -12.97 4.43 -14.92
CA LEU A 98 -14.21 4.65 -14.18
C LEU A 98 -14.37 6.13 -13.82
N GLU A 99 -15.42 6.72 -14.39
CA GLU A 99 -15.87 8.07 -14.07
C GLU A 99 -16.98 8.01 -13.01
N LEU A 100 -16.76 8.71 -11.91
CA LEU A 100 -17.73 8.98 -10.87
C LEU A 100 -18.32 10.37 -11.08
N ARG A 101 -19.59 10.56 -10.71
CA ARG A 101 -20.27 11.86 -10.75
C ARG A 101 -20.47 12.37 -9.34
N ASN A 102 -20.06 13.60 -9.08
CA ASN A 102 -20.29 14.24 -7.79
C ASN A 102 -21.74 14.77 -7.67
N ARG A 103 -22.07 15.42 -6.54
CA ARG A 103 -23.42 15.96 -6.29
C ARG A 103 -23.86 17.05 -7.26
N THR A 104 -22.93 17.67 -7.98
CA THR A 104 -23.18 18.70 -8.99
C THR A 104 -22.98 18.17 -10.42
N ASP A 105 -23.01 16.84 -10.60
CA ASP A 105 -22.87 16.15 -11.89
C ASP A 105 -21.53 16.41 -12.62
N GLN A 106 -20.49 16.81 -11.88
CA GLN A 106 -19.16 16.96 -12.45
C GLN A 106 -18.47 15.60 -12.52
N PRO A 107 -17.81 15.27 -13.64
CA PRO A 107 -17.07 14.04 -13.81
C PRO A 107 -15.79 14.06 -12.96
N LEU A 108 -15.54 12.97 -12.26
CA LEU A 108 -14.34 12.71 -11.47
C LEU A 108 -13.79 11.33 -11.82
N ARG A 109 -12.49 11.20 -12.02
CA ARG A 109 -11.87 9.87 -12.14
C ARG A 109 -11.91 9.18 -10.77
N ALA A 110 -12.21 7.89 -10.75
CA ALA A 110 -12.16 7.10 -9.52
C ALA A 110 -10.73 7.06 -8.92
N CYS A 111 -9.71 7.06 -9.77
CA CYS A 111 -8.30 7.16 -9.38
C CYS A 111 -7.47 7.72 -10.54
N GLU A 112 -6.41 8.45 -10.23
CA GLU A 112 -5.47 9.02 -11.22
C GLU A 112 -4.09 8.30 -11.21
N GLY A 113 -3.92 7.31 -10.33
CA GLY A 113 -2.67 6.54 -10.23
C GLY A 113 -2.57 5.42 -11.26
N THR A 114 -1.39 4.80 -11.30
CA THR A 114 -1.11 3.64 -12.15
C THR A 114 -0.94 2.39 -11.28
N PRO A 115 -1.64 1.27 -11.59
CA PRO A 115 -1.46 0.02 -10.84
C PRO A 115 -0.02 -0.49 -10.93
N ILE A 116 0.52 -0.96 -9.80
CA ILE A 116 1.87 -1.55 -9.69
C ILE A 116 1.79 -3.00 -10.14
N ARG A 117 1.94 -3.25 -11.45
CA ARG A 117 1.72 -4.58 -12.05
C ARG A 117 2.77 -5.61 -11.62
N GLU A 118 3.96 -5.15 -11.25
CA GLU A 118 5.06 -5.97 -10.75
C GLU A 118 4.74 -6.63 -9.41
N LEU A 119 3.72 -6.14 -8.69
CA LEU A 119 3.24 -6.73 -7.45
C LEU A 119 2.10 -7.75 -7.65
N VAL A 120 1.60 -7.92 -8.86
CA VAL A 120 0.43 -8.79 -9.15
C VAL A 120 0.85 -10.02 -9.99
N VAL A 121 0.24 -11.18 -9.71
CA VAL A 121 0.40 -12.44 -10.47
C VAL A 121 -0.68 -12.65 -11.51
#